data_AF-A0A2E2HHE4-F1
#
_entry.id   AF-A0A2E2HHE4-F1
#
_cell.length_a   1.000
_cell.length_b   1.000
_cell.length_c   1.000
_cell.angle_alpha   90.00
_cell.angle_beta   90.00
_cell.angle_gamma   90.00
#
_symmetry.space_group_name_H-M   'P 1'
#
loop_
_entity.id
_entity.type
_entity.pdbx_description
1 polymer ?
#
loop_
_entity_poly.entity_id
_entity_poly.type
_entity_poly.pdbx_seq_one_letter_code
_entity_poly.pdbx_strand_id
1 'polypeptide(L)'
;MGKGIVLGRFQPFHKGHAHLVQHALENFDHITIAVGSAQEEWTVDNPFSIQERTDMIQAWATSNHVQDKITIVGIEDINDPPKWVEHASKHHGKGTLATSNEATKQLYETAEFPIHWVDLHEREQFEGWRIRQTCMMLSTVYDDDAARMVLSPSVPESVIEWLITNDGLYRFSQINSTPHAG
;
A
#
# COMPACT_ATOMS: atom_id res chain seq x y z
N MET A 1 14.73 -11.41 16.67
CA MET A 1 13.88 -11.93 15.59
C MET A 1 14.52 -11.62 14.25
N GLY A 2 13.91 -12.00 13.12
CA GLY A 2 14.45 -11.74 11.78
C GLY A 2 13.99 -10.39 11.22
N LYS A 3 14.34 -10.12 9.95
CA LYS A 3 13.79 -9.02 9.15
C LYS A 3 12.54 -9.49 8.40
N GLY A 4 11.45 -8.75 8.50
CA GLY A 4 10.23 -8.96 7.73
C GLY A 4 10.19 -8.08 6.47
N ILE A 5 9.47 -8.53 5.45
CA ILE A 5 9.21 -7.77 4.23
C ILE A 5 7.70 -7.72 4.01
N VAL A 6 7.14 -6.53 3.81
CA VAL A 6 5.75 -6.34 3.41
C VAL A 6 5.75 -5.68 2.04
N LEU A 7 5.08 -6.30 1.07
CA LEU A 7 5.05 -5.84 -0.31
C LEU A 7 3.63 -5.45 -0.71
N GLY A 8 3.48 -4.30 -1.36
CA GLY A 8 2.21 -3.86 -1.93
C GLY A 8 2.37 -2.64 -2.82
N ARG A 9 1.31 -2.29 -3.56
CA ARG A 9 1.27 -1.02 -4.31
C ARG A 9 0.92 0.17 -3.43
N PHE A 10 0.17 -0.05 -2.35
CA PHE A 10 -0.29 0.97 -1.40
C PHE A 10 -1.03 2.16 -2.05
N GLN A 11 -2.03 1.86 -2.90
CA GLN A 11 -2.80 2.84 -3.69
C GLN A 11 -4.27 2.98 -3.22
N PRO A 12 -4.58 3.67 -2.11
CA PRO A 12 -3.68 4.23 -1.08
C PRO A 12 -3.26 3.21 -0.01
N PHE A 13 -2.47 3.63 0.98
CA PHE A 13 -2.27 2.86 2.22
C PHE A 13 -3.58 2.78 3.01
N HIS A 14 -3.95 1.59 3.48
CA HIS A 14 -5.28 1.33 4.06
C HIS A 14 -5.20 0.34 5.23
N LYS A 15 -6.30 0.10 5.94
CA LYS A 15 -6.29 -0.72 7.17
C LYS A 15 -5.86 -2.16 6.95
N GLY A 16 -6.19 -2.77 5.81
CA GLY A 16 -5.62 -4.07 5.44
C GLY A 16 -4.09 -4.08 5.38
N HIS A 17 -3.47 -3.02 4.84
CA HIS A 17 -2.02 -2.86 4.85
C HIS A 17 -1.48 -2.62 6.26
N ALA A 18 -2.13 -1.74 7.03
CA ALA A 18 -1.77 -1.46 8.43
C ALA A 18 -1.75 -2.73 9.28
N HIS A 19 -2.79 -3.57 9.15
CA HIS A 19 -2.88 -4.85 9.83
C HIS A 19 -1.74 -5.79 9.43
N LEU A 20 -1.44 -5.89 8.13
CA LEU A 20 -0.33 -6.72 7.65
C LEU A 20 1.02 -6.25 8.22
N VAL A 21 1.27 -4.94 8.26
CA VAL A 21 2.51 -4.39 8.83
C VAL A 21 2.57 -4.59 10.34
N GLN A 22 1.46 -4.42 11.07
CA GLN A 22 1.38 -4.68 12.51
C GLN A 22 1.70 -6.14 12.84
N HIS A 23 1.09 -7.08 12.12
CA HIS A 23 1.35 -8.50 12.32
C HIS A 23 2.81 -8.86 12.02
N ALA A 24 3.40 -8.23 11.00
CA ALA A 24 4.82 -8.40 10.72
C ALA A 24 5.68 -7.85 11.89
N LEU A 25 5.35 -6.67 12.44
CA LEU A 25 6.08 -6.07 13.58
C LEU A 25 5.99 -6.89 14.88
N GLU A 26 5.00 -7.77 15.02
CA GLU A 26 4.90 -8.73 16.13
C GLU A 26 5.89 -9.91 15.99
N ASN A 27 6.31 -10.23 14.77
CA ASN A 27 7.09 -11.42 14.44
C ASN A 27 8.55 -11.12 14.03
N PHE A 28 8.86 -9.86 13.73
CA PHE A 28 10.15 -9.41 13.19
C PHE A 28 10.65 -8.14 13.89
N ASP A 29 11.97 -7.99 14.03
CA ASP A 29 12.56 -6.83 14.70
C ASP A 29 12.47 -5.56 13.84
N HIS A 30 12.58 -5.74 12.52
CA HIS A 30 12.59 -4.66 11.53
C HIS A 30 11.84 -5.08 10.27
N ILE A 31 11.06 -4.17 9.70
CA ILE A 31 10.25 -4.40 8.50
C ILE A 31 10.74 -3.55 7.34
N THR A 32 10.95 -4.16 6.18
CA THR A 32 11.03 -3.41 4.93
C THR A 32 9.67 -3.40 4.25
N ILE A 33 9.11 -2.20 4.05
CA ILE A 33 7.90 -1.98 3.29
C ILE A 33 8.31 -1.68 1.84
N ALA A 34 8.06 -2.65 0.97
CA ALA A 34 8.38 -2.60 -0.44
C ALA A 34 7.19 -2.09 -1.26
N VAL A 35 7.30 -0.87 -1.78
CA VAL A 35 6.27 -0.22 -2.58
C VAL A 35 6.48 -0.60 -4.05
N GLY A 36 5.67 -1.53 -4.54
CA GLY A 36 5.66 -1.98 -5.94
C GLY A 36 5.02 -0.97 -6.89
N SER A 37 5.25 -1.15 -8.19
CA SER A 37 4.82 -0.21 -9.23
C SER A 37 5.26 1.23 -8.89
N ALA A 38 6.52 1.40 -8.46
CA ALA A 38 7.03 2.68 -7.96
C ALA A 38 7.01 3.79 -9.03
N GLN A 39 7.15 3.43 -10.31
CA GLN A 39 7.10 4.33 -11.45
C GLN A 39 5.67 4.76 -11.84
N GLU A 40 4.64 4.06 -11.36
CA GLU A 40 3.25 4.34 -11.74
C GLU A 40 2.63 5.42 -10.85
N GLU A 41 2.00 6.40 -11.49
CA GLU A 41 1.26 7.49 -10.85
C GLU A 41 0.20 8.06 -11.80
N TRP A 42 -0.75 8.85 -11.28
CA TRP A 42 -1.77 9.54 -12.08
C TRP A 42 -2.64 8.65 -12.99
N THR A 43 -2.89 7.40 -12.60
CA THR A 43 -3.83 6.50 -13.28
C THR A 43 -4.96 6.04 -12.35
N VAL A 44 -6.03 5.47 -12.92
CA VAL A 44 -7.16 4.92 -12.14
C VAL A 44 -6.70 3.85 -11.14
N ASP A 45 -5.71 3.05 -11.54
CA ASP A 45 -5.18 1.98 -10.70
C ASP A 45 -4.02 2.40 -9.80
N ASN A 46 -3.24 3.40 -10.23
CA ASN A 46 -2.11 3.95 -9.49
C ASN A 46 -2.24 5.49 -9.41
N PRO A 47 -3.16 6.01 -8.59
CA PRO A 47 -3.40 7.46 -8.50
C PRO A 47 -2.31 8.22 -7.75
N PHE A 48 -1.54 7.56 -6.88
CA PHE A 48 -0.52 8.19 -6.03
C PHE A 48 0.91 7.84 -6.47
N SER A 49 1.80 8.83 -6.46
CA SER A 49 3.23 8.66 -6.68
C SER A 49 3.90 7.82 -5.59
N ILE A 50 5.13 7.38 -5.83
CA ILE A 50 5.94 6.71 -4.79
C ILE A 50 6.15 7.59 -3.56
N GLN A 51 6.34 8.91 -3.74
CA GLN A 51 6.54 9.84 -2.63
C GLN A 51 5.29 9.93 -1.76
N GLU A 52 4.13 10.12 -2.39
CA GLU A 52 2.86 10.23 -1.66
C GLU A 52 2.50 8.95 -0.91
N ARG A 53 2.76 7.78 -1.52
CA ARG A 53 2.62 6.49 -0.85
C ARG A 53 3.55 6.35 0.35
N THR A 54 4.79 6.79 0.20
CA THR A 54 5.78 6.83 1.29
C THR A 54 5.30 7.74 2.41
N ASP A 55 4.79 8.92 2.09
CA ASP A 55 4.28 9.89 3.07
C ASP A 55 3.08 9.34 3.84
N MET A 56 2.14 8.66 3.16
CA MET A 56 1.01 8.00 3.81
C MET A 56 1.46 6.88 4.76
N ILE A 57 2.42 6.04 4.34
CA ILE A 57 2.98 4.97 5.19
C ILE A 57 3.70 5.60 6.40
N GLN A 58 4.47 6.67 6.18
CA GLN A 58 5.22 7.35 7.24
C GLN A 58 4.30 8.05 8.24
N ALA A 59 3.21 8.67 7.77
CA ALA A 59 2.19 9.26 8.63
C ALA A 59 1.55 8.20 9.54
N TRP A 60 1.22 7.03 8.99
CA TRP A 60 0.74 5.89 9.76
C TRP A 60 1.79 5.34 10.74
N ALA A 61 3.04 5.18 10.30
CA ALA A 61 4.10 4.65 11.15
C ALA A 61 4.40 5.57 12.35
N THR A 62 4.36 6.89 12.11
CA THR A 62 4.56 7.90 13.15
C THR A 62 3.41 7.91 14.14
N SER A 63 2.15 7.84 13.68
CA SER A 63 0.98 7.80 14.57
C SER A 63 0.91 6.51 15.41
N ASN A 64 1.58 5.44 14.98
CA ASN A 64 1.67 4.17 15.69
C ASN A 64 3.01 3.98 16.44
N HIS A 65 3.92 4.97 16.43
CA HIS A 65 5.23 4.92 17.07
C HIS A 65 6.14 3.75 16.61
N VAL A 66 6.08 3.41 15.33
CA VAL A 66 6.85 2.31 14.73
C VAL A 66 7.82 2.76 13.63
N GLN A 67 8.00 4.06 13.44
CA GLN A 67 8.86 4.63 12.40
C GLN A 67 10.30 4.11 12.44
N ASP A 68 10.85 3.86 13.64
CA ASP A 68 12.23 3.39 13.82
C ASP A 68 12.42 1.90 13.49
N LYS A 69 11.33 1.16 13.30
CA LYS A 69 11.31 -0.27 12.96
C LYS A 69 11.01 -0.54 11.50
N ILE A 70 10.83 0.49 10.69
CA ILE A 70 10.46 0.34 9.28
C ILE A 70 11.50 0.97 8.34
N THR A 71 11.61 0.42 7.15
CA THR A 71 12.32 1.03 6.02
C THR A 71 11.45 0.91 4.78
N ILE A 72 11.25 2.02 4.07
CA ILE A 72 10.41 2.05 2.88
C ILE A 72 11.33 2.05 1.65
N VAL A 73 11.05 1.18 0.68
CA VAL A 73 11.79 1.10 -0.59
C VAL A 73 10.82 1.05 -1.77
N GLY A 74 11.15 1.71 -2.88
CA GLY A 74 10.42 1.61 -4.14
C GLY A 74 10.96 0.47 -5.01
N ILE A 75 10.04 -0.24 -5.69
CA ILE A 75 10.35 -1.27 -6.68
C ILE A 75 9.60 -0.93 -7.96
N GLU A 76 10.35 -0.66 -9.02
CA GLU A 76 9.77 -0.48 -10.35
C GLU A 76 9.39 -1.82 -10.96
N ASP A 77 8.31 -1.86 -11.75
CA ASP A 77 7.91 -3.07 -12.44
C ASP A 77 8.88 -3.40 -13.58
N ILE A 78 9.06 -4.70 -13.83
CA ILE A 78 9.85 -5.20 -14.96
C ILE A 78 8.98 -6.09 -15.84
N ASN A 79 9.20 -6.01 -17.16
CA ASN A 79 8.50 -6.83 -18.15
C ASN A 79 9.06 -8.27 -18.23
N ASP A 80 9.45 -8.87 -17.10
CA ASP A 80 10.02 -10.23 -17.02
C ASP A 80 9.52 -10.90 -15.72
N PRO A 81 8.29 -11.48 -15.71
CA PRO A 81 7.71 -12.10 -14.52
C PRO A 81 8.59 -13.18 -13.86
N PRO A 82 9.28 -14.06 -14.60
CA PRO A 82 10.22 -15.03 -14.01
C PRO A 82 11.34 -14.40 -13.17
N LYS A 83 11.79 -13.19 -13.50
CA LYS A 83 12.87 -12.50 -12.78
C LYS A 83 12.36 -11.50 -11.74
N TRP A 84 11.04 -11.36 -11.60
CA TRP A 84 10.46 -10.32 -10.74
C TRP A 84 10.90 -10.48 -9.27
N VAL A 85 10.95 -11.69 -8.71
CA VAL A 85 11.37 -11.90 -7.30
C VAL A 85 12.85 -11.57 -7.11
N GLU A 86 13.70 -11.95 -8.07
CA GLU A 86 15.13 -11.64 -8.04
C GLU A 86 15.36 -10.12 -8.10
N HIS A 87 14.63 -9.45 -8.98
CA HIS A 87 14.61 -7.99 -9.09
C HIS A 87 14.15 -7.34 -7.79
N ALA A 88 12.96 -7.69 -7.29
CA ALA A 88 12.40 -7.15 -6.06
C ALA A 88 13.33 -7.35 -4.86
N SER A 89 14.01 -8.51 -4.77
CA SER A 89 14.95 -8.85 -3.70
C SER A 89 16.19 -7.97 -3.68
N LYS A 90 16.59 -7.36 -4.81
CA LYS A 90 17.68 -6.38 -4.85
C LYS A 90 17.30 -5.08 -4.13
N HIS A 91 16.01 -4.78 -4.02
CA HIS A 91 15.49 -3.59 -3.35
C HIS A 91 15.11 -3.88 -1.89
N HIS A 92 14.23 -4.85 -1.65
CA HIS A 92 13.76 -5.14 -0.28
C HIS A 92 14.77 -5.94 0.56
N GLY A 93 15.77 -6.55 -0.08
CA GLY A 93 16.82 -7.33 0.56
C GLY A 93 16.34 -8.71 1.05
N LYS A 94 17.19 -9.37 1.84
CA LYS A 94 16.88 -10.69 2.44
C LYS A 94 15.97 -10.54 3.65
N GLY A 95 15.08 -11.49 3.85
CA GLY A 95 14.15 -11.55 4.98
C GLY A 95 13.06 -12.59 4.76
N THR A 96 11.98 -12.49 5.53
CA THR A 96 10.77 -13.29 5.35
C THR A 96 9.65 -12.41 4.82
N LEU A 97 9.00 -12.82 3.73
CA LEU A 97 7.87 -12.08 3.18
C LEU A 97 6.61 -12.34 4.02
N ALA A 98 6.10 -11.29 4.66
CA ALA A 98 4.78 -11.27 5.27
C ALA A 98 3.74 -10.88 4.22
N THR A 99 2.81 -11.77 3.91
CA THR A 99 1.77 -11.52 2.89
C THR A 99 0.46 -12.23 3.23
N SER A 100 -0.63 -11.64 2.75
CA SER A 100 -1.97 -12.22 2.75
C SER A 100 -2.48 -12.47 1.32
N ASN A 101 -1.69 -12.17 0.30
CA ASN A 101 -2.06 -12.35 -1.10
C ASN A 101 -1.55 -13.70 -1.62
N GLU A 102 -2.46 -14.56 -2.07
CA GLU A 102 -2.13 -15.92 -2.51
C GLU A 102 -1.22 -15.92 -3.75
N ALA A 103 -1.46 -15.02 -4.71
CA ALA A 103 -0.64 -14.93 -5.92
C ALA A 103 0.79 -14.46 -5.59
N THR A 104 0.94 -13.47 -4.70
CA THR A 104 2.25 -13.03 -4.21
C THR A 104 2.96 -14.15 -3.44
N LYS A 105 2.24 -14.88 -2.58
CA LYS A 105 2.79 -16.02 -1.85
C LYS A 105 3.33 -17.06 -2.83
N GLN A 106 2.51 -17.53 -3.78
CA GLN A 106 2.89 -18.54 -4.77
C GLN A 106 4.12 -18.11 -5.60
N LEU A 107 4.16 -16.84 -6.00
CA LEU A 107 5.27 -16.27 -6.76
C LEU A 107 6.59 -16.34 -5.97
N TYR A 108 6.57 -15.96 -4.69
CA TYR A 108 7.76 -15.99 -3.84
C TYR A 108 8.14 -17.41 -3.37
N GLU A 109 7.18 -18.30 -3.12
CA GLU A 109 7.44 -19.72 -2.81
C GLU A 109 8.12 -20.43 -3.98
N THR A 110 7.72 -20.12 -5.22
CA THR A 110 8.37 -20.65 -6.43
C THR A 110 9.84 -20.23 -6.52
N ALA A 111 10.20 -19.08 -5.96
CA ALA A 111 11.57 -18.58 -5.85
C ALA A 111 12.27 -19.02 -4.55
N GLU A 112 11.70 -19.98 -3.81
CA GLU A 112 12.21 -20.52 -2.54
C GLU A 112 12.41 -19.45 -1.45
N PHE A 113 11.64 -18.36 -1.51
CA PHE A 113 11.73 -17.28 -0.53
C PHE A 113 10.93 -17.61 0.75
N PRO A 114 11.45 -17.32 1.96
CA PRO A 114 10.72 -17.59 3.19
C PRO A 114 9.42 -16.78 3.28
N ILE A 115 8.31 -17.45 3.60
CA ILE A 115 6.98 -16.84 3.74
C ILE A 115 6.50 -16.86 5.18
N HIS A 116 5.87 -15.77 5.59
CA HIS A 116 5.00 -15.66 6.75
C HIS A 116 3.60 -15.28 6.28
N TRP A 117 2.68 -16.24 6.32
CA TRP A 117 1.30 -16.01 5.90
C TRP A 117 0.53 -15.24 6.97
N VAL A 118 -0.26 -14.25 6.55
CA VAL A 118 -1.11 -13.43 7.42
C VAL A 118 -2.55 -13.56 6.98
N ASP A 119 -3.41 -14.01 7.90
CA ASP A 119 -4.85 -14.05 7.68
C ASP A 119 -5.43 -12.65 7.84
N LEU A 120 -6.00 -12.11 6.75
CA LEU A 120 -6.73 -10.86 6.80
C LEU A 120 -8.20 -11.14 7.10
N HIS A 121 -8.68 -10.60 8.21
CA HIS A 121 -10.11 -10.44 8.46
C HIS A 121 -10.68 -9.33 7.56
N GLU A 122 -11.90 -9.52 7.04
CA GLU A 122 -12.62 -8.53 6.22
C GLU A 122 -11.90 -8.11 4.91
N ARG A 123 -11.29 -9.07 4.21
CA ARG A 123 -10.61 -8.80 2.92
C ARG A 123 -11.43 -7.98 1.94
N GLU A 124 -12.74 -8.25 1.85
CA GLU A 124 -13.64 -7.50 0.95
C GLU A 124 -13.76 -6.01 1.30
N GLN A 125 -13.53 -5.60 2.54
CA GLN A 125 -13.59 -4.19 2.92
C GLN A 125 -12.27 -3.46 2.62
N PHE A 126 -11.15 -4.18 2.63
CA PHE A 126 -9.80 -3.62 2.53
C PHE A 126 -9.15 -3.88 1.18
N GLU A 127 -9.93 -3.80 0.11
CA GLU A 127 -9.42 -3.88 -1.26
C GLU A 127 -9.12 -2.49 -1.79
N GLY A 128 -7.89 -2.26 -2.24
CA GLY A 128 -7.47 -0.97 -2.78
C GLY A 128 -8.40 -0.43 -3.87
N TRP A 129 -8.95 -1.28 -4.74
CA TRP A 129 -9.89 -0.82 -5.79
C TRP A 129 -11.19 -0.25 -5.21
N ARG A 130 -11.77 -0.85 -4.16
CA ARG A 130 -12.98 -0.34 -3.49
C ARG A 130 -12.70 1.00 -2.82
N ILE A 131 -11.54 1.12 -2.19
CA ILE A 131 -11.12 2.36 -1.54
C ILE A 131 -10.91 3.46 -2.59
N ARG A 132 -10.28 3.15 -3.73
CA ARG A 132 -10.16 4.10 -4.84
C ARG A 132 -11.52 4.55 -5.38
N GLN A 133 -12.49 3.63 -5.54
CA GLN A 133 -13.85 4.00 -5.94
C GLN A 133 -14.51 4.94 -4.92
N THR A 134 -14.32 4.68 -3.62
CA THR A 134 -14.83 5.55 -2.56
C THR A 134 -14.18 6.93 -2.60
N CYS A 135 -12.85 7.00 -2.74
CA CYS A 135 -12.11 8.25 -2.91
C CYS A 135 -12.59 9.02 -4.15
N MET A 136 -12.87 8.30 -5.23
CA MET A 136 -13.36 8.87 -6.47
C MET A 136 -14.76 9.48 -6.33
N MET A 137 -15.66 8.82 -5.60
CA MET A 137 -16.97 9.42 -5.26
C MET A 137 -16.80 10.69 -4.41
N LEU A 138 -15.91 10.65 -3.42
CA LEU A 138 -15.62 11.79 -2.54
C LEU A 138 -14.87 12.93 -3.24
N SER A 139 -14.20 12.68 -4.37
CA SER A 139 -13.41 13.70 -5.09
C SER A 139 -14.21 14.90 -5.63
N THR A 140 -15.54 14.79 -5.62
CA THR A 140 -16.47 15.86 -6.02
C THR A 140 -17.20 16.48 -4.81
N VAL A 141 -16.91 16.00 -3.61
CA VAL A 141 -17.50 16.41 -2.34
C VAL A 141 -16.44 17.17 -1.55
N TYR A 142 -16.59 18.49 -1.45
CA TYR A 142 -15.70 19.37 -0.70
C TYR A 142 -16.11 19.45 0.77
N ASP A 143 -16.13 18.31 1.45
CA ASP A 143 -16.52 18.18 2.86
C ASP A 143 -15.58 17.20 3.59
N ASP A 144 -14.71 17.77 4.42
CA ASP A 144 -13.70 17.01 5.16
C ASP A 144 -14.33 16.05 6.18
N ASP A 145 -15.45 16.42 6.80
CA ASP A 145 -16.12 15.58 7.79
C ASP A 145 -16.80 14.38 7.11
N ALA A 146 -17.37 14.60 5.93
CA ALA A 146 -17.87 13.52 5.08
C ALA A 146 -16.73 12.57 4.67
N ALA A 147 -15.58 13.11 4.24
CA ALA A 147 -14.41 12.30 3.88
C ALA A 147 -13.91 11.46 5.06
N ARG A 148 -13.77 12.06 6.25
CA ARG A 148 -13.42 11.34 7.49
C ARG A 148 -14.40 10.23 7.79
N MET A 149 -15.70 10.53 7.82
CA MET A 149 -16.73 9.56 8.15
C MET A 149 -16.73 8.36 7.19
N VAL A 150 -16.67 8.63 5.88
CA VAL A 150 -16.79 7.60 4.83
C VAL A 150 -15.51 6.76 4.71
N LEU A 151 -14.33 7.35 4.87
CA LEU A 151 -13.06 6.62 4.77
C LEU A 151 -12.65 5.93 6.08
N SER A 152 -13.16 6.40 7.24
CA SER A 152 -12.79 5.86 8.55
C SER A 152 -12.92 4.34 8.70
N PRO A 153 -13.86 3.61 8.05
CA PRO A 153 -13.92 2.16 8.17
C PRO A 153 -12.71 1.46 7.55
N SER A 154 -12.17 1.97 6.44
CA SER A 154 -11.19 1.27 5.59
C SER A 154 -9.80 1.89 5.53
N VAL A 155 -9.64 3.16 5.91
CA VAL A 155 -8.37 3.92 5.84
C VAL A 155 -7.95 4.37 7.25
N PRO A 156 -6.67 4.29 7.63
CA PRO A 156 -6.20 4.83 8.91
C PRO A 156 -6.38 6.34 8.99
N GLU A 157 -6.73 6.86 10.17
CA GLU A 157 -6.96 8.28 10.41
C GLU A 157 -5.80 9.17 9.93
N SER A 158 -4.56 8.79 10.23
CA SER A 158 -3.37 9.53 9.77
C SER A 158 -3.24 9.62 8.24
N VAL A 159 -3.76 8.63 7.51
CA VAL A 159 -3.79 8.64 6.04
C VAL A 159 -4.96 9.48 5.53
N ILE A 160 -6.11 9.45 6.21
CA ILE A 160 -7.24 10.33 5.90
C ILE A 160 -6.83 11.80 6.04
N GLU A 161 -6.18 12.17 7.15
CA GLU A 161 -5.69 13.53 7.34
C GLU A 161 -4.63 13.92 6.30
N TRP A 162 -3.78 12.97 5.88
CA TRP A 162 -2.86 13.19 4.76
C TRP A 162 -3.62 13.48 3.46
N LEU A 163 -4.67 12.70 3.15
CA LEU A 163 -5.49 12.88 1.95
C LEU A 163 -6.19 14.24 1.93
N ILE A 164 -6.71 14.71 3.08
CA ILE A 164 -7.37 16.01 3.20
C ILE A 164 -6.35 17.15 3.06
N THR A 165 -5.25 17.08 3.82
CA THR A 165 -4.24 18.15 3.87
C THR A 165 -3.53 18.37 2.53
N ASN A 166 -3.34 17.31 1.75
CA ASN A 166 -2.61 17.35 0.48
C ASN A 166 -3.56 17.39 -0.75
N ASP A 167 -4.85 17.63 -0.53
CA ASP A 167 -5.88 17.60 -1.58
C ASP A 167 -5.82 16.29 -2.42
N GLY A 168 -5.51 15.19 -1.74
CA GLY A 168 -5.25 13.89 -2.33
C GLY A 168 -6.47 13.29 -3.04
N LEU A 169 -7.67 13.69 -2.65
CA LEU A 169 -8.92 13.25 -3.29
C LEU A 169 -9.19 13.97 -4.61
N TYR A 170 -8.81 15.25 -4.75
CA TYR A 170 -9.10 16.04 -5.95
C TYR A 170 -8.53 15.42 -7.23
N ARG A 171 -7.37 14.73 -7.15
CA ARG A 171 -6.77 14.04 -8.31
C ARG A 171 -7.72 13.05 -8.98
N PHE A 172 -8.60 12.38 -8.23
CA PHE A 172 -9.52 11.40 -8.80
C PHE A 172 -10.54 12.05 -9.73
N SER A 173 -10.89 13.33 -9.50
CA SER A 173 -11.71 14.11 -10.44
C SER A 173 -11.00 14.36 -11.77
N GLN A 174 -9.67 14.55 -11.73
CA GLN A 174 -8.84 14.79 -12.91
C GLN A 174 -8.63 13.50 -13.71
N ILE A 175 -8.28 12.41 -13.03
CA ILE A 175 -8.04 11.10 -13.66
C ILE A 175 -9.30 10.64 -14.43
N ASN A 176 -10.48 10.78 -13.84
CA ASN A 176 -11.76 10.42 -14.48
C ASN A 176 -12.18 11.31 -15.65
N SER A 177 -11.69 12.55 -15.68
CA SER A 177 -12.04 13.51 -16.74
C SER A 177 -11.27 13.24 -18.04
N THR A 178 -10.26 12.36 -18.00
CA THR A 178 -9.51 11.93 -19.19
C THR A 178 -10.35 10.93 -19.99
N PRO A 179 -10.66 11.20 -21.28
CA PRO A 179 -11.47 10.28 -22.08
C PRO A 179 -10.79 8.91 -22.11
N HIS A 180 -11.54 7.86 -21.82
CA HIS A 180 -11.08 6.51 -22.05
C HIS A 180 -10.83 6.38 -23.55
N ALA A 181 -9.56 6.27 -23.97
CA ALA A 181 -9.25 5.77 -25.29
C ALA A 181 -9.70 4.30 -25.29
N GLY A 182 -10.89 4.07 -25.83
CA GLY A 182 -11.44 2.73 -26.07
C GLY A 182 -10.68 1.99 -27.17
#